data_AF-A0A7V8WE93-F1
#
_entry.id   AF-A0A7V8WE93-F1
#
_cell.length_a   1.000
_cell.length_b   1.000
_cell.length_c   1.000
_cell.angle_alpha   90.00
_cell.angle_beta   90.00
_cell.angle_gamma   90.00
#
_symmetry.space_group_name_H-M   'P 1'
#
loop_
_entity.id
_entity.type
_entity.pdbx_description
1 polymer ?
#
loop_
_entity_poly.entity_id
_entity_poly.type
_entity_poly.pdbx_seq_one_letter_code
_entity_poly.pdbx_strand_id
1 'polypeptide(L)'
;MVRGGGPLRVFEKSATKSLTQWDRIVTRVLTVSGKTQISGAVLKFDHHASEEVLASIHRVAKNTRKEAAKLGRSLGRAADDATLEAAVSTAAVLASACFMFSNVWLRDLLSKVLDPVLPQISNSDGEPLEFLSVHYPLAPSANPKAIRAALASVPDFRKENDGFWNWVESKPAKRGRSKKPNATQSFVTMMDDGGVVLGNIELKGKTLTLAVNSEAREARG
;
A
#
# COMPACT_ATOMS: atom_id res chain seq x y z
N MET A 1 -9.54 15.91 5.69
CA MET A 1 -9.79 17.03 4.75
C MET A 1 -9.52 18.35 5.48
N VAL A 2 -8.71 19.25 4.93
CA VAL A 2 -8.22 20.43 5.67
C VAL A 2 -9.30 21.51 5.88
N ARG A 3 -10.17 21.74 4.88
CA ARG A 3 -11.25 22.75 4.97
C ARG A 3 -12.58 22.21 5.52
N GLY A 4 -12.69 20.91 5.80
CA GLY A 4 -14.00 20.27 5.99
C GLY A 4 -14.86 20.31 4.71
N GLY A 5 -16.12 19.88 4.80
CA GLY A 5 -17.08 19.83 3.69
C GLY A 5 -17.48 18.43 3.23
N GLY A 6 -18.40 18.36 2.26
CA GLY A 6 -18.79 17.12 1.58
C GLY A 6 -17.90 16.82 0.37
N PRO A 7 -18.00 15.60 -0.19
CA PRO A 7 -17.32 15.25 -1.44
C PRO A 7 -17.76 16.17 -2.59
N LEU A 8 -16.81 16.60 -3.41
CA LEU A 8 -17.06 17.41 -4.59
C LEU A 8 -17.05 16.55 -5.84
N ARG A 9 -18.14 16.57 -6.62
CA ARG A 9 -18.17 15.93 -7.95
C ARG A 9 -17.45 16.82 -8.94
N VAL A 10 -16.46 16.25 -9.63
CA VAL A 10 -15.65 16.95 -10.64
C VAL A 10 -15.70 16.20 -11.96
N PHE A 11 -15.91 16.93 -13.05
CA PHE A 11 -15.95 16.39 -14.41
C PHE A 11 -14.57 16.52 -15.05
N GLU A 12 -14.08 15.41 -15.61
CA GLU A 12 -12.73 15.29 -16.14
C GLU A 12 -12.73 14.22 -17.23
N LYS A 13 -11.97 14.42 -18.33
CA LYS A 13 -11.95 13.50 -19.49
C LYS A 13 -10.56 12.91 -19.82
N SER A 14 -9.47 13.54 -19.41
CA SER A 14 -8.09 13.27 -19.85
C SER A 14 -7.19 12.66 -18.75
N ALA A 15 -7.21 13.21 -17.53
CA ALA A 15 -6.49 12.72 -16.35
C ALA A 15 -7.04 11.39 -15.78
N THR A 16 -8.29 11.05 -16.10
CA THR A 16 -8.95 9.78 -15.75
C THR A 16 -8.30 8.55 -16.37
N LYS A 17 -7.33 8.71 -17.28
CA LYS A 17 -6.54 7.57 -17.80
C LYS A 17 -5.41 7.11 -16.87
N SER A 18 -4.94 7.96 -15.95
CA SER A 18 -3.80 7.65 -15.07
C SER A 18 -4.16 7.55 -13.59
N LEU A 19 -5.40 7.90 -13.23
CA LEU A 19 -5.88 7.86 -11.86
C LEU A 19 -6.67 6.57 -11.57
N THR A 20 -6.34 5.93 -10.45
CA THR A 20 -7.03 4.76 -9.93
C THR A 20 -7.81 5.09 -8.66
N GLN A 21 -8.76 4.22 -8.30
CA GLN A 21 -9.47 4.35 -7.03
C GLN A 21 -8.46 4.46 -5.87
N TRP A 22 -8.74 5.34 -4.92
CA TRP A 22 -7.91 5.62 -3.74
C TRP A 22 -6.61 6.41 -4.00
N ASP A 23 -6.37 6.86 -5.23
CA ASP A 23 -5.30 7.81 -5.50
C ASP A 23 -5.48 9.10 -4.70
N ARG A 24 -4.37 9.58 -4.13
CA ARG A 24 -4.30 10.86 -3.45
C ARG A 24 -3.71 11.88 -4.41
N ILE A 25 -4.46 12.95 -4.70
CA ILE A 25 -4.07 13.93 -5.71
C ILE A 25 -4.15 15.36 -5.20
N VAL A 26 -3.33 16.22 -5.80
CA VAL A 26 -3.48 17.67 -5.78
C VAL A 26 -3.77 18.15 -7.18
N THR A 27 -4.81 18.95 -7.32
CA THR A 27 -5.21 19.55 -8.58
C THR A 27 -5.94 20.86 -8.33
N ARG A 28 -5.97 21.72 -9.34
CA ARG A 28 -6.77 22.94 -9.32
C ARG A 28 -8.17 22.63 -9.85
N VAL A 29 -9.18 22.96 -9.05
CA VAL A 29 -10.58 22.85 -9.45
C VAL A 29 -11.08 24.20 -9.96
N LEU A 30 -11.80 24.20 -11.07
CA LEU A 30 -12.34 25.37 -11.76
C LEU A 30 -13.81 25.13 -12.14
N THR A 31 -14.59 26.19 -12.23
CA THR A 31 -15.94 26.13 -12.80
C THR A 31 -15.90 26.60 -14.25
N VAL A 32 -16.25 25.73 -15.19
CA VAL A 32 -16.28 26.03 -16.63
C VAL A 32 -17.67 25.65 -17.15
N SER A 33 -18.38 26.65 -17.69
CA SER A 33 -19.76 26.50 -18.20
C SER A 33 -20.71 25.85 -17.18
N GLY A 34 -20.64 26.30 -15.92
CA GLY A 34 -21.47 25.79 -14.82
C GLY A 34 -21.08 24.40 -14.30
N LYS A 35 -20.02 23.78 -14.83
CA LYS A 35 -19.52 22.48 -14.37
C LYS A 35 -18.21 22.63 -13.63
N THR A 36 -18.11 21.96 -12.48
CA THR A 36 -16.85 21.79 -11.75
C THR A 36 -15.93 20.85 -12.52
N GLN A 37 -14.75 21.32 -12.90
CA GLN A 37 -13.75 20.58 -13.66
C GLN A 37 -12.38 20.71 -12.98
N ILE A 38 -11.45 19.79 -13.23
CA ILE A 38 -10.05 20.01 -12.87
C ILE A 38 -9.31 20.70 -14.01
N SER A 39 -8.30 21.49 -13.67
CA SER A 39 -7.29 21.91 -14.63
C SER A 39 -6.49 20.69 -15.10
N GLY A 40 -5.92 20.72 -16.30
CA GLY A 40 -5.12 19.61 -16.83
C GLY A 40 -3.88 19.22 -16.02
N ALA A 41 -3.53 19.96 -14.95
CA ALA A 41 -2.45 19.62 -14.03
C ALA A 41 -2.97 18.78 -12.84
N VAL A 42 -2.37 17.60 -12.65
CA VAL A 42 -2.63 16.70 -11.51
C VAL A 42 -1.29 16.21 -10.96
N LEU A 43 -1.10 16.39 -9.65
CA LEU A 43 0.04 15.83 -8.91
C LEU A 43 -0.45 14.61 -8.12
N LYS A 44 0.08 13.43 -8.43
CA LYS A 44 -0.22 12.19 -7.71
C LYS A 44 0.73 12.04 -6.52
N PHE A 45 0.18 11.70 -5.36
CA PHE A 45 0.91 11.43 -4.13
C PHE A 45 0.70 9.97 -3.73
N ASP A 46 1.73 9.38 -3.15
CA ASP A 46 1.53 8.18 -2.35
C ASP A 46 0.97 8.54 -0.96
N HIS A 47 0.73 7.50 -0.15
CA HIS A 47 0.22 7.68 1.20
C HIS A 47 1.18 8.50 2.08
N HIS A 48 2.49 8.22 2.04
CA HIS A 48 3.45 8.88 2.91
C HIS A 48 3.59 10.38 2.60
N ALA A 49 3.80 10.71 1.33
CA ALA A 49 3.96 12.09 0.87
C ALA A 49 2.70 12.93 1.12
N SER A 50 1.52 12.35 0.95
CA SER A 50 0.26 13.05 1.25
C SER A 50 0.05 13.32 2.75
N GLU A 51 0.40 12.37 3.61
CA GLU A 51 0.39 12.60 5.07
C GLU A 51 1.41 13.66 5.48
N GLU A 52 2.58 13.69 4.84
CA GLU A 52 3.60 14.70 5.10
C GLU A 52 3.10 16.12 4.76
N VAL A 53 2.41 16.27 3.63
CA VAL A 53 1.76 17.55 3.26
C VAL A 53 0.74 17.97 4.31
N LEU A 54 -0.15 17.05 4.73
CA LEU A 54 -1.17 17.35 5.73
C LEU A 54 -0.56 17.76 7.07
N ALA A 55 0.45 17.01 7.53
CA ALA A 55 1.19 17.33 8.75
C ALA A 55 1.89 18.69 8.66
N SER A 56 2.46 19.01 7.50
CA SER A 56 3.12 20.30 7.25
C SER A 56 2.14 21.47 7.27
N ILE A 57 0.97 21.32 6.62
CA ILE A 57 -0.09 22.34 6.66
C ILE A 57 -0.58 22.57 8.10
N HIS A 58 -0.80 21.49 8.86
CA HIS A 58 -1.19 21.60 10.27
C HIS A 58 -0.11 22.30 11.12
N ARG A 59 1.17 22.03 10.85
CA ARG A 59 2.29 22.69 11.53
C ARG A 59 2.33 24.19 11.22
N VAL A 60 2.17 24.57 9.95
CA VAL A 60 2.07 25.98 9.54
C VAL A 60 0.90 26.66 10.24
N ALA A 61 -0.31 26.07 10.18
CA ALA A 61 -1.49 26.62 10.85
C ALA A 61 -1.26 26.87 12.35
N LYS A 62 -0.68 25.87 13.04
CA LYS A 62 -0.37 25.96 14.47
C LYS A 62 0.66 27.05 14.77
N ASN A 63 1.70 27.17 13.96
CA ASN A 63 2.75 28.18 14.15
C ASN A 63 2.23 29.59 13.86
N THR A 64 1.49 29.78 12.77
CA THR A 64 0.85 31.06 12.42
C THR A 64 -0.04 31.58 13.55
N ARG A 65 -0.88 30.71 14.15
CA ARG A 65 -1.70 31.08 15.32
C ARG A 65 -0.86 31.47 16.55
N LYS A 66 0.23 30.73 16.82
CA LYS A 66 1.12 31.03 17.95
C LYS A 66 1.81 32.39 17.80
N GLU A 67 2.34 32.69 16.62
CA GLU A 67 3.01 33.95 16.35
C GLU A 67 2.03 35.12 16.34
N ALA A 68 0.84 34.94 15.76
CA ALA A 68 -0.25 35.91 15.84
C ALA A 68 -0.63 36.24 17.29
N ALA A 69 -0.79 35.23 18.15
CA ALA A 69 -1.10 35.43 19.56
C ALA A 69 0.03 36.13 20.33
N LYS A 70 1.31 35.85 20.00
CA LYS A 70 2.45 36.58 20.59
C LYS A 70 2.45 38.05 20.19
N LEU A 71 2.22 38.34 18.91
CA LEU A 71 2.18 39.69 18.38
C LEU A 71 1.02 40.50 19.00
N GLY A 72 -0.17 39.89 19.11
CA GLY A 72 -1.33 40.52 19.78
C GLY A 72 -1.02 40.93 21.22
N ARG A 73 -0.39 40.03 22.01
CA ARG A 73 0.06 40.35 23.37
C ARG A 73 1.08 41.48 23.41
N SER A 74 2.07 41.50 22.52
CA SER A 74 3.07 42.58 22.49
C SER A 74 2.50 43.94 22.11
N LEU A 75 1.40 43.97 21.35
CA LEU A 75 0.74 45.19 20.89
C LEU A 75 -0.40 45.64 21.82
N GLY A 76 -0.63 44.95 22.94
CA GLY A 76 -1.73 45.25 23.87
C GLY A 76 -3.13 45.08 23.26
N ARG A 77 -3.26 44.37 22.13
CA ARG A 77 -4.54 44.12 21.47
C ARG A 77 -5.18 42.87 22.08
N ALA A 78 -6.45 42.97 22.46
CA ALA A 78 -7.25 41.80 22.83
C ALA A 78 -7.38 40.86 21.62
N ALA A 79 -7.55 39.56 21.89
CA ALA A 79 -7.56 38.48 20.89
C ALA A 79 -8.68 38.55 19.83
N ASP A 80 -9.53 39.58 19.87
CA ASP A 80 -10.72 39.75 19.02
C ASP A 80 -10.51 40.72 17.83
N ASP A 81 -9.27 41.08 17.50
CA ASP A 81 -8.99 41.87 16.29
C ASP A 81 -9.30 41.01 15.06
N ALA A 82 -10.43 41.31 14.39
CA ALA A 82 -10.88 40.64 13.16
C ALA A 82 -9.79 40.54 12.08
N THR A 83 -8.82 41.46 12.10
CA THR A 83 -7.64 41.46 11.23
C THR A 83 -6.71 40.26 11.52
N LEU A 84 -6.52 39.95 12.80
CA LEU A 84 -5.68 38.83 13.25
C LEU A 84 -6.36 37.49 12.93
N GLU A 85 -7.67 37.40 13.17
CA GLU A 85 -8.49 36.23 12.81
C GLU A 85 -8.48 35.97 11.29
N ALA A 86 -8.61 37.01 10.47
CA ALA A 86 -8.51 36.89 9.01
C ALA A 86 -7.12 36.41 8.56
N ALA A 87 -6.05 36.91 9.18
CA ALA A 87 -4.67 36.55 8.87
C ALA A 87 -4.32 35.09 9.26
N VAL A 88 -4.99 34.52 10.27
CA VAL A 88 -4.80 33.12 10.70
C VAL A 88 -5.86 32.17 10.14
N SER A 89 -6.73 32.66 9.25
CA SER A 89 -7.79 31.86 8.65
C SER A 89 -7.23 30.66 7.88
N THR A 90 -7.99 29.57 7.84
CA THR A 90 -7.62 28.36 7.07
C THR A 90 -7.35 28.68 5.60
N ALA A 91 -8.05 29.66 5.02
CA ALA A 91 -7.81 30.10 3.65
C ALA A 91 -6.44 30.79 3.49
N ALA A 92 -6.08 31.70 4.39
CA ALA A 92 -4.79 32.37 4.38
C ALA A 92 -3.63 31.39 4.60
N VAL A 93 -3.79 30.47 5.57
CA VAL A 93 -2.82 29.40 5.81
C VAL A 93 -2.62 28.55 4.55
N LEU A 94 -3.71 28.09 3.93
CA LEU A 94 -3.63 27.28 2.72
C LEU A 94 -3.01 28.03 1.53
N ALA A 95 -3.30 29.33 1.38
CA ALA A 95 -2.68 30.16 0.35
C ALA A 95 -1.16 30.28 0.55
N SER A 96 -0.71 30.51 1.79
CA SER A 96 0.72 30.56 2.13
C SER A 96 1.41 29.20 1.98
N ALA A 97 0.65 28.11 2.10
CA ALA A 97 1.13 26.73 2.06
C ALA A 97 1.20 26.12 0.64
N CYS A 98 0.72 26.82 -0.40
CA CYS A 98 0.60 26.27 -1.76
C CYS A 98 1.89 25.65 -2.31
N PHE A 99 3.05 26.23 -2.01
CA PHE A 99 4.35 25.72 -2.49
C PHE A 99 4.68 24.32 -1.93
N MET A 100 4.14 23.95 -0.76
CA MET A 100 4.44 22.67 -0.12
C MET A 100 3.94 21.48 -0.93
N PHE A 101 2.83 21.62 -1.66
CA PHE A 101 2.33 20.56 -2.52
C PHE A 101 3.37 20.18 -3.59
N SER A 102 3.87 21.15 -4.34
CA SER A 102 4.85 20.90 -5.40
C SER A 102 6.20 20.44 -4.83
N ASN A 103 6.66 21.00 -3.70
CA ASN A 103 7.95 20.62 -3.11
C ASN A 103 7.96 19.19 -2.58
N VAL A 104 6.91 18.78 -1.86
CA VAL A 104 6.80 17.40 -1.36
C VAL A 104 6.66 16.41 -2.51
N TRP A 105 5.81 16.73 -3.49
CA TRP A 105 5.65 15.92 -4.69
C TRP A 105 6.96 15.76 -5.47
N LEU A 106 7.67 16.86 -5.71
CA LEU A 106 8.92 16.84 -6.48
C LEU A 106 10.00 16.05 -5.77
N ARG A 107 10.15 16.24 -4.44
CA ARG A 107 11.12 15.47 -3.65
C ARG A 107 10.80 13.98 -3.67
N ASP A 108 9.53 13.61 -3.49
CA ASP A 108 9.08 12.22 -3.57
C ASP A 108 9.38 11.61 -4.95
N LEU A 109 9.01 12.31 -6.02
CA LEU A 109 9.27 11.87 -7.39
C LEU A 109 10.78 11.74 -7.66
N LEU A 110 11.59 12.72 -7.27
CA LEU A 110 13.04 12.69 -7.44
C LEU A 110 13.66 11.51 -6.69
N SER A 111 13.21 11.22 -5.46
CA SER A 111 13.71 10.07 -4.71
C SER A 111 13.44 8.75 -5.44
N LYS A 112 12.27 8.61 -6.07
CA LYS A 112 11.88 7.42 -6.82
C LYS A 112 12.62 7.27 -8.15
N VAL A 113 12.96 8.39 -8.79
CA VAL A 113 13.62 8.41 -10.11
C VAL A 113 15.14 8.31 -10.00
N LEU A 114 15.74 9.02 -9.04
CA LEU A 114 17.19 9.11 -8.89
C LEU A 114 17.76 7.99 -8.02
N ASP A 115 17.04 7.62 -6.95
CA ASP A 115 17.46 6.60 -5.99
C ASP A 115 16.37 5.52 -5.86
N PRO A 116 16.04 4.79 -6.94
CA PRO A 116 14.97 3.80 -6.91
C PRO A 116 15.30 2.69 -5.91
N VAL A 117 14.66 2.73 -4.75
CA VAL A 117 14.71 1.63 -3.78
C VAL A 117 13.71 0.57 -4.24
N LEU A 118 14.22 -0.50 -4.85
CA LEU A 118 13.41 -1.68 -5.10
C LEU A 118 13.08 -2.32 -3.73
N PRO A 119 11.80 -2.47 -3.36
CA PRO A 119 11.46 -3.19 -2.15
C PRO A 119 12.00 -4.62 -2.27
N GLN A 120 12.76 -5.08 -1.29
CA GLN A 120 13.04 -6.52 -1.23
C GLN A 120 11.77 -7.18 -0.73
N ILE A 121 11.31 -8.18 -1.47
CA ILE A 121 10.11 -8.92 -1.10
C ILE A 121 10.53 -10.34 -0.78
N SER A 122 10.11 -10.84 0.39
CA SER A 122 10.41 -12.20 0.82
C SER A 122 9.15 -12.99 1.16
N ASN A 123 9.24 -14.30 1.14
CA ASN A 123 8.23 -15.18 1.74
C ASN A 123 8.34 -15.13 3.29
N SER A 124 7.52 -15.94 3.98
CA SER A 124 7.52 -16.04 5.45
C SER A 124 8.80 -16.65 6.04
N ASP A 125 9.63 -17.27 5.21
CA ASP A 125 10.87 -17.93 5.59
C ASP A 125 12.08 -16.98 5.45
N GLY A 126 11.85 -15.80 4.87
CA GLY A 126 12.87 -14.78 4.62
C GLY A 126 13.58 -14.94 3.27
N GLU A 127 13.09 -15.84 2.42
CA GLU A 127 13.66 -16.12 1.11
C GLU A 127 13.04 -15.18 0.05
N PRO A 128 13.76 -14.81 -1.02
CA PRO A 128 13.20 -14.04 -2.12
C PRO A 128 11.92 -14.68 -2.67
N LEU A 129 10.92 -13.85 -2.99
CA LEU A 129 9.66 -14.35 -3.53
C LEU A 129 9.82 -14.73 -5.01
N GLU A 130 9.78 -16.04 -5.29
CA GLU A 130 9.85 -16.59 -6.65
C GLU A 130 8.73 -17.61 -6.85
N PHE A 131 7.85 -17.39 -7.82
CA PHE A 131 6.75 -18.33 -8.06
C PHE A 131 7.23 -19.48 -8.95
N LEU A 132 7.42 -20.66 -8.36
CA LEU A 132 7.79 -21.88 -9.06
C LEU A 132 6.58 -22.83 -9.14
N SER A 133 6.50 -23.57 -10.23
CA SER A 133 5.53 -24.66 -10.41
C SER A 133 6.24 -25.90 -10.94
N VAL A 134 6.19 -26.98 -10.17
CA VAL A 134 6.73 -28.29 -10.57
C VAL A 134 5.57 -29.16 -11.01
N HIS A 135 5.66 -29.67 -12.23
CA HIS A 135 4.64 -30.54 -12.81
C HIS A 135 5.15 -31.98 -12.86
N TYR A 136 4.40 -32.88 -12.22
CA TYR A 136 4.64 -34.32 -12.24
C TYR A 136 3.58 -35.00 -13.12
N PRO A 137 3.93 -35.41 -14.36
CA PRO A 137 3.05 -36.18 -15.21
C PRO A 137 2.79 -37.55 -14.60
N LEU A 138 1.53 -37.95 -14.57
CA LEU A 138 1.11 -39.25 -14.06
C LEU A 138 1.22 -40.30 -15.17
N ALA A 139 1.74 -41.47 -14.79
CA ALA A 139 1.73 -42.63 -15.67
C ALA A 139 0.30 -42.96 -16.13
N PRO A 140 0.10 -43.49 -17.36
CA PRO A 140 -1.23 -43.86 -17.85
C PRO A 140 -1.99 -44.84 -16.94
N SER A 141 -1.28 -45.67 -16.18
CA SER A 141 -1.81 -46.63 -15.20
C SER A 141 -2.05 -46.05 -13.80
N ALA A 142 -1.76 -44.78 -13.58
CA ALA A 142 -1.88 -44.16 -12.27
C ALA A 142 -3.35 -44.12 -11.82
N ASN A 143 -3.61 -44.57 -10.59
CA ASN A 143 -4.94 -44.56 -10.01
C ASN A 143 -5.16 -43.26 -9.20
N PRO A 144 -6.06 -42.35 -9.63
CA PRO A 144 -6.30 -41.10 -8.92
C PRO A 144 -6.77 -41.29 -7.47
N LYS A 145 -7.49 -42.37 -7.17
CA LYS A 145 -7.94 -42.67 -5.80
C LYS A 145 -6.76 -43.02 -4.89
N ALA A 146 -5.79 -43.77 -5.41
CA ALA A 146 -4.58 -44.12 -4.67
C ALA A 146 -3.70 -42.88 -4.43
N ILE A 147 -3.55 -42.00 -5.43
CA ILE A 147 -2.82 -40.73 -5.29
C ILE A 147 -3.47 -39.86 -4.20
N ARG A 148 -4.78 -39.68 -4.25
CA ARG A 148 -5.51 -38.92 -3.22
C ARG A 148 -5.32 -39.50 -1.81
N ALA A 149 -5.31 -40.83 -1.68
CA ALA A 149 -5.06 -41.49 -0.39
C ALA A 149 -3.62 -41.25 0.10
N ALA A 150 -2.64 -41.29 -0.81
CA ALA A 150 -1.25 -40.98 -0.47
C ALA A 150 -1.10 -39.53 -0.02
N LEU A 151 -1.66 -38.56 -0.76
CA LEU A 151 -1.65 -37.15 -0.36
C LEU A 151 -2.33 -36.91 0.98
N ALA A 152 -3.45 -37.59 1.26
CA ALA A 152 -4.17 -37.50 2.52
C ALA A 152 -3.39 -38.11 3.71
N SER A 153 -2.41 -38.98 3.46
CA SER A 153 -1.54 -39.54 4.51
C SER A 153 -0.40 -38.61 4.93
N VAL A 154 -0.14 -37.53 4.18
CA VAL A 154 0.89 -36.54 4.53
C VAL A 154 0.33 -35.58 5.58
N PRO A 155 0.87 -35.55 6.82
CA PRO A 155 0.29 -34.74 7.91
C PRO A 155 0.25 -33.24 7.61
N ASP A 156 1.20 -32.77 6.81
CA ASP A 156 1.41 -31.37 6.46
C ASP A 156 0.50 -30.92 5.31
N PHE A 157 -0.28 -31.82 4.70
CA PHE A 157 -1.19 -31.49 3.62
C PHE A 157 -2.61 -31.34 4.15
N ARG A 158 -3.16 -30.13 4.03
CA ARG A 158 -4.55 -29.81 4.36
C ARG A 158 -5.38 -29.82 3.10
N LYS A 159 -6.28 -30.78 3.00
CA LYS A 159 -7.20 -30.89 1.86
C LYS A 159 -8.21 -29.75 1.90
N GLU A 160 -8.32 -29.01 0.80
CA GLU A 160 -9.36 -27.99 0.59
C GLU A 160 -10.52 -28.58 -0.24
N ASN A 161 -10.19 -29.35 -1.28
CA ASN A 161 -11.16 -30.04 -2.13
C ASN A 161 -10.55 -31.33 -2.72
N ASP A 162 -11.30 -32.03 -3.58
CA ASP A 162 -10.90 -33.34 -4.12
C ASP A 162 -9.63 -33.33 -5.01
N GLY A 163 -9.20 -32.17 -5.47
CA GLY A 163 -8.01 -32.01 -6.29
C GLY A 163 -7.02 -30.98 -5.76
N PHE A 164 -7.21 -30.43 -4.56
CA PHE A 164 -6.39 -29.34 -4.05
C PHE A 164 -6.06 -29.50 -2.57
N TRP A 165 -4.78 -29.30 -2.24
CA TRP A 165 -4.26 -29.34 -0.89
C TRP A 165 -3.35 -28.14 -0.63
N ASN A 166 -3.47 -27.54 0.55
CA ASN A 166 -2.52 -26.59 1.08
C ASN A 166 -1.41 -27.35 1.81
N TRP A 167 -0.15 -27.14 1.44
CA TRP A 167 0.99 -27.61 2.21
C TRP A 167 1.26 -26.61 3.33
N VAL A 168 1.07 -27.03 4.58
CA VAL A 168 1.21 -26.17 5.76
C VAL A 168 2.47 -26.50 6.56
N GLU A 169 3.03 -25.47 7.18
CA GLU A 169 4.17 -25.60 8.07
C GLU A 169 3.79 -26.40 9.34
N SER A 170 4.39 -27.58 9.54
CA SER A 170 4.10 -28.42 10.70
C SER A 170 4.83 -27.99 11.98
N LYS A 171 5.91 -27.21 11.88
CA LYS A 171 6.57 -26.53 13.01
C LYS A 171 7.05 -25.14 12.58
N PRO A 172 6.78 -24.07 13.35
CA PRO A 172 7.25 -22.74 13.00
C PRO A 172 8.77 -22.74 12.89
N ALA A 173 9.29 -22.45 11.70
CA ALA A 173 10.72 -22.28 11.47
C ALA A 173 11.26 -21.14 12.35
N LYS A 174 12.53 -21.24 12.76
CA LYS A 174 13.22 -20.13 13.44
C LYS A 174 13.43 -18.99 12.45
N ARG A 175 12.41 -18.13 12.31
CA ARG A 175 12.47 -16.96 11.43
C ARG A 175 13.46 -15.95 12.01
N GLY A 176 14.51 -15.65 11.25
CA GLY A 176 15.43 -14.58 11.59
C GLY A 176 14.66 -13.25 11.58
N ARG A 177 14.58 -12.56 12.71
CA ARG A 177 14.08 -11.18 12.74
C ARG A 177 14.98 -10.34 11.84
N SER A 178 14.45 -9.86 10.70
CA SER A 178 15.15 -8.85 9.92
C SER A 178 15.26 -7.59 10.79
N LYS A 179 16.49 -7.23 11.18
CA LYS A 179 16.78 -6.09 12.07
C LYS A 179 16.75 -4.73 11.36
N LYS A 180 16.28 -4.66 10.11
CA LYS A 180 16.29 -3.42 9.32
C LYS A 180 14.88 -2.90 9.14
N PRO A 181 14.55 -1.70 9.66
CA PRO A 181 13.20 -1.14 9.58
C PRO A 181 12.76 -0.75 8.17
N ASN A 182 13.55 -1.00 7.12
CA ASN A 182 13.39 -0.33 5.83
C ASN A 182 13.69 -1.15 4.56
N ALA A 183 13.60 -2.49 4.55
CA ALA A 183 13.96 -3.19 3.29
C ALA A 183 13.18 -4.43 2.88
N THR A 184 12.54 -5.19 3.78
CA THR A 184 11.92 -6.46 3.37
C THR A 184 10.45 -6.55 3.74
N GLN A 185 9.57 -6.43 2.75
CA GLN A 185 8.15 -6.72 2.92
C GLN A 185 7.96 -8.24 2.81
N SER A 186 7.59 -8.89 3.91
CA SER A 186 7.32 -10.32 3.92
C SER A 186 5.87 -10.60 3.56
N PHE A 187 5.62 -11.46 2.58
CA PHE A 187 4.29 -12.00 2.30
C PHE A 187 4.13 -13.35 2.98
N VAL A 188 2.97 -13.53 3.61
CA VAL A 188 2.59 -14.78 4.25
C VAL A 188 1.15 -15.11 3.90
N THR A 189 0.94 -16.34 3.49
CA THR A 189 -0.40 -16.92 3.32
C THR A 189 -0.66 -17.79 4.55
N MET A 190 -1.78 -17.56 5.20
CA MET A 190 -2.21 -18.31 6.38
C MET A 190 -3.53 -19.01 6.09
N MET A 191 -3.71 -20.19 6.68
CA MET A 191 -5.00 -20.83 6.84
C MET A 191 -5.81 -20.12 7.94
N ASP A 192 -7.11 -20.41 8.01
CA ASP A 192 -8.02 -19.86 9.05
C ASP A 192 -7.61 -20.28 10.48
N ASP A 193 -6.93 -21.43 10.61
CA ASP A 193 -6.37 -21.92 11.88
C ASP A 193 -5.01 -21.27 12.26
N GLY A 194 -4.53 -20.33 11.43
CA GLY A 194 -3.25 -19.65 11.60
C GLY A 194 -2.04 -20.43 11.07
N GLY A 195 -2.24 -21.61 10.47
CA GLY A 195 -1.19 -22.40 9.84
C GLY A 195 -0.60 -21.68 8.62
N VAL A 196 0.73 -21.63 8.52
CA VAL A 196 1.41 -20.96 7.41
C VAL A 196 1.39 -21.87 6.19
N VAL A 197 0.90 -21.37 5.07
CA VAL A 197 0.91 -22.09 3.79
C VAL A 197 2.27 -21.93 3.11
N LEU A 198 2.95 -23.06 2.92
CA LEU A 198 4.24 -23.16 2.25
C LEU A 198 4.07 -23.23 0.72
N GLY A 199 3.03 -23.92 0.27
CA GLY A 199 2.68 -24.06 -1.13
C GLY A 199 1.32 -24.73 -1.29
N ASN A 200 0.96 -25.01 -2.52
CA ASN A 200 -0.24 -25.78 -2.84
C ASN A 200 0.09 -26.94 -3.77
N ILE A 201 -0.72 -28.00 -3.65
CA ILE A 201 -0.68 -29.16 -4.50
C ILE A 201 -2.02 -29.26 -5.23
N GLU A 202 -1.97 -29.34 -6.56
CA GLU A 202 -3.15 -29.53 -7.40
C GLU A 202 -3.05 -30.81 -8.23
N LEU A 203 -4.05 -31.68 -8.12
CA LEU A 203 -4.23 -32.85 -8.96
C LEU A 203 -5.28 -32.55 -10.03
N LYS A 204 -4.84 -32.35 -11.26
CA LYS A 204 -5.72 -32.02 -12.39
C LYS A 204 -5.41 -32.90 -13.60
N GLY A 205 -6.41 -33.66 -14.03
CA GLY A 205 -6.26 -34.59 -15.16
C GLY A 205 -5.18 -35.65 -14.88
N LYS A 206 -4.11 -35.63 -15.68
CA LYS A 206 -2.96 -36.54 -15.57
C LYS A 206 -1.70 -35.85 -15.02
N THR A 207 -1.86 -34.75 -14.29
CA THR A 207 -0.73 -34.01 -13.74
C THR A 207 -0.98 -33.70 -12.27
N LEU A 208 0.05 -33.93 -11.45
CA LEU A 208 0.15 -33.40 -10.10
C LEU A 208 1.07 -32.18 -10.16
N THR A 209 0.63 -31.04 -9.64
CA THR A 209 1.41 -29.80 -9.65
C THR A 209 1.69 -29.34 -8.23
N LEU A 210 2.94 -29.01 -7.93
CA LEU A 210 3.34 -28.28 -6.72
C LEU A 210 3.60 -26.83 -7.11
N ALA A 211 2.94 -25.87 -6.46
CA ALA A 211 3.24 -24.45 -6.60
C ALA A 211 3.75 -23.86 -5.28
N VAL A 212 4.90 -23.20 -5.33
CA VAL A 212 5.61 -22.62 -4.18
C VAL A 212 6.15 -21.23 -4.55
N ASN A 213 6.59 -20.48 -3.54
CA ASN A 213 7.03 -19.10 -3.68
C ASN A 213 8.53 -18.88 -3.38
N SER A 214 9.35 -19.92 -3.55
CA SER A 214 10.81 -19.90 -3.40
C SER A 214 11.43 -21.23 -3.87
N GLU A 215 12.65 -21.21 -4.39
CA GLU A 215 13.42 -22.41 -4.76
C GLU A 215 13.62 -23.39 -3.58
N ALA A 216 13.88 -22.89 -2.37
CA ALA A 216 14.09 -23.76 -1.20
C ALA A 216 12.83 -24.55 -0.81
N ARG A 217 11.64 -23.97 -1.00
CA ARG A 217 10.36 -24.69 -0.85
C ARG A 217 10.10 -25.67 -1.97
N GLU A 218 10.59 -25.40 -3.17
CA GLU A 218 10.51 -26.33 -4.31
C GLU A 218 11.32 -27.58 -4.00
N ALA A 219 12.58 -27.43 -3.61
CA ALA A 219 13.46 -28.55 -3.28
C ALA A 219 12.99 -29.38 -2.06
N ARG A 220 12.15 -28.80 -1.20
CA ARG A 220 11.57 -29.47 -0.02
C ARG A 220 10.28 -30.24 -0.31
N GLY A 221 9.53 -29.84 -1.34
CA GLY A 221 8.21 -30.39 -1.68
C GLY A 221 8.30 -31.56 -2.65
#